data_AF-A0A0B7I8J8-F1
#
_entry.id   AF-A0A0B7I8J8-F1
#
_cell.length_a   1.000
_cell.length_b   1.000
_cell.length_c   1.000
_cell.angle_alpha   90.00
_cell.angle_beta   90.00
_cell.angle_gamma   90.00
#
_symmetry.space_group_name_H-M   'P 1'
#
loop_
_entity.id
_entity.type
_entity.pdbx_description
1 polymer ?
#
loop_
_entity_poly.entity_id
_entity_poly.type
_entity_poly.pdbx_seq_one_letter_code
_entity_poly.pdbx_strand_id
1 'polypeptide(L)'
;MKKIYLILFMAFFVLIGCNESPKNKKQENPEENPGVQIERLLPEVTEREALAKEHYPELYGIYSGDFMIPENDEEINYSRVEYGDYNKKISLKFNRIINDTVYGHSITGGNQRPFVGTYDKTSNVFILNEPGDDKTDGKFELQLKNDSIVGVWRVYQKKNVRIPKKELRLQRKVFAYDPNLMLDRDTDLIDWSSPKEFIDSFVDSDTEEGEEENYSDVGYRVASELIFEINASTQKLTEKDLKNLKKLDLEIIRNSVYARHGYSFKKATYRYFFEMTDWYIPVSDNVDDQLSVLEKENIVLLNRMIKYAEDHYDTFGR
;
A
#
# COMPACT_ATOMS: atom_id res chain seq x y z
N MET A 1 -57.81 -67.24 4.09
CA MET A 1 -59.20 -66.74 4.27
C MET A 1 -59.20 -65.23 4.08
N LYS A 2 -60.18 -64.74 3.30
CA LYS A 2 -60.60 -63.34 3.05
C LYS A 2 -59.61 -62.37 2.35
N LYS A 3 -59.85 -62.22 1.04
CA LYS A 3 -59.68 -60.99 0.26
C LYS A 3 -60.67 -59.93 0.76
N ILE A 4 -60.25 -58.67 0.88
CA ILE A 4 -61.12 -57.49 0.73
C ILE A 4 -60.34 -56.43 -0.05
N TYR A 5 -60.92 -56.06 -1.21
CA TYR A 5 -60.58 -54.93 -2.06
C TYR A 5 -61.39 -53.69 -1.60
N LEU A 6 -61.18 -52.55 -2.30
CA LEU A 6 -62.02 -51.34 -2.36
C LEU A 6 -61.60 -50.25 -1.33
N ILE A 7 -61.41 -48.97 -1.62
CA ILE A 7 -62.04 -48.05 -2.60
C ILE A 7 -61.03 -46.96 -3.01
N LEU A 8 -61.10 -46.60 -4.30
CA LEU A 8 -60.53 -45.43 -4.95
C LEU A 8 -61.32 -44.17 -4.54
N PHE A 9 -60.68 -43.10 -4.05
CA PHE A 9 -61.28 -41.76 -4.02
C PHE A 9 -60.32 -40.76 -4.65
N MET A 10 -60.64 -40.37 -5.88
CA MET A 10 -60.15 -39.12 -6.49
C MET A 10 -60.67 -37.95 -5.66
N ALA A 11 -59.77 -37.07 -5.23
CA ALA A 11 -60.12 -35.69 -4.92
C ALA A 11 -59.11 -34.79 -5.66
N PHE A 12 -59.58 -34.25 -6.78
CA PHE A 12 -58.94 -33.21 -7.56
C PHE A 12 -59.19 -31.89 -6.83
N PHE A 13 -58.17 -31.30 -6.21
CA PHE A 13 -58.22 -29.90 -5.79
C PHE A 13 -57.08 -29.16 -6.48
N VAL A 14 -57.45 -28.44 -7.54
CA VAL A 14 -56.65 -27.36 -8.12
C VAL A 14 -56.90 -26.13 -7.26
N LEU A 15 -55.85 -25.63 -6.61
CA LEU A 15 -55.76 -24.24 -6.21
C LEU A 15 -54.40 -23.67 -6.63
N ILE A 16 -54.50 -22.61 -7.41
CA ILE A 16 -53.46 -21.73 -7.90
C ILE A 16 -53.02 -20.80 -6.75
N GLY A 17 -51.73 -20.46 -6.66
CA GLY A 17 -51.29 -19.23 -6.00
C GLY A 17 -49.99 -19.31 -5.21
N CYS A 18 -48.92 -18.77 -5.81
CA CYS A 18 -47.62 -18.31 -5.30
C CYS A 18 -47.41 -18.24 -3.78
N ASN A 19 -46.23 -18.66 -3.27
CA ASN A 19 -44.99 -17.85 -3.24
C ASN A 19 -43.89 -18.56 -2.39
N GLU A 20 -42.64 -18.12 -2.60
CA GLU A 20 -41.43 -18.34 -1.77
C GLU A 20 -40.49 -19.52 -2.12
N SER A 21 -39.54 -19.18 -3.00
CA SER A 21 -38.28 -19.87 -3.24
C SER A 21 -37.28 -19.72 -2.07
N PRO A 22 -36.34 -20.66 -1.89
CA PRO A 22 -35.41 -20.69 -0.76
C PRO A 22 -34.35 -19.57 -0.78
N LYS A 23 -34.07 -19.09 0.44
CA LYS A 23 -33.17 -17.97 0.78
C LYS A 23 -31.79 -18.07 0.11
N ASN A 24 -31.45 -16.98 -0.57
CA ASN A 24 -30.21 -16.70 -1.27
C ASN A 24 -29.03 -16.58 -0.29
N LYS A 25 -27.94 -17.33 -0.54
CA LYS A 25 -26.61 -16.98 -0.01
C LYS A 25 -26.23 -15.64 -0.64
N LYS A 26 -25.89 -14.64 0.18
CA LYS A 26 -25.28 -13.40 -0.31
C LYS A 26 -24.01 -13.76 -1.07
N GLN A 27 -24.05 -13.66 -2.40
CA GLN A 27 -22.88 -13.32 -3.19
C GLN A 27 -22.48 -11.91 -2.76
N GLU A 28 -21.31 -11.77 -2.14
CA GLU A 28 -20.61 -10.50 -2.10
C GLU A 28 -20.27 -10.15 -3.55
N ASN A 29 -20.78 -9.01 -4.01
CA ASN A 29 -20.35 -8.40 -5.26
C ASN A 29 -18.83 -8.16 -5.19
N PRO A 30 -18.08 -8.39 -6.28
CA PRO A 30 -16.75 -7.80 -6.40
C PRO A 30 -16.90 -6.29 -6.23
N GLU A 31 -16.17 -5.70 -5.30
CA GLU A 31 -16.08 -4.25 -5.11
C GLU A 31 -15.87 -3.57 -6.47
N GLU A 32 -16.72 -2.58 -6.77
CA GLU A 32 -16.51 -1.69 -7.91
C GLU A 32 -15.11 -1.10 -7.81
N ASN A 33 -14.34 -1.34 -8.88
CA ASN A 33 -12.97 -0.91 -9.03
C ASN A 33 -12.85 0.64 -8.85
N PRO A 34 -12.14 1.14 -7.82
CA PRO A 34 -11.93 2.57 -7.60
C PRO A 34 -11.23 3.26 -8.78
N GLY A 35 -10.50 2.50 -9.61
CA GLY A 35 -9.81 3.01 -10.79
C GLY A 35 -10.74 3.63 -11.84
N VAL A 36 -12.00 3.19 -11.93
CA VAL A 36 -12.96 3.69 -12.94
C VAL A 36 -13.50 5.09 -12.57
N GLN A 37 -13.42 5.49 -11.30
CA GLN A 37 -13.83 6.84 -10.87
C GLN A 37 -12.70 7.87 -10.97
N ILE A 38 -11.43 7.46 -10.86
CA ILE A 38 -10.29 8.40 -10.90
C ILE A 38 -10.03 8.93 -12.31
N GLU A 39 -10.22 8.10 -13.34
CA GLU A 39 -10.13 8.55 -14.73
C GLU A 39 -11.22 9.59 -15.09
N ARG A 40 -12.29 9.65 -14.28
CA ARG A 40 -13.40 10.58 -14.41
C ARG A 40 -13.23 11.88 -13.59
N LEU A 41 -12.16 12.01 -12.80
CA LEU A 41 -11.85 13.18 -11.96
C LEU A 41 -10.80 14.13 -12.57
N LEU A 42 -10.18 13.75 -13.69
CA LEU A 42 -9.44 14.73 -14.50
C LEU A 42 -10.47 15.63 -15.19
N PRO A 43 -10.35 16.97 -15.12
CA PRO A 43 -11.22 17.84 -15.89
C PRO A 43 -11.13 17.44 -17.36
N GLU A 44 -12.29 17.29 -18.00
CA GLU A 44 -12.40 17.01 -19.43
C GLU A 44 -11.58 18.09 -20.16
N VAL A 45 -10.41 17.69 -20.67
CA VAL A 45 -9.47 18.60 -21.32
C VAL A 45 -10.18 19.18 -22.52
N THR A 46 -10.53 20.47 -22.45
CA THR A 46 -11.20 21.12 -23.58
C THR A 46 -10.35 20.96 -24.84
N GLU A 47 -10.95 20.83 -26.02
CA GLU A 47 -10.19 20.72 -27.29
C GLU A 47 -9.15 21.84 -27.44
N ARG A 48 -9.40 23.02 -26.85
CA ARG A 48 -8.46 24.14 -26.80
C ARG A 48 -7.23 23.89 -25.93
N GLU A 49 -7.37 23.20 -24.80
CA GLU A 49 -6.24 22.80 -23.94
C GLU A 49 -5.44 21.64 -24.55
N ALA A 50 -6.09 20.74 -25.30
CA ALA A 50 -5.40 19.66 -26.02
C ALA A 50 -4.53 20.17 -27.18
N LEU A 51 -4.88 21.33 -27.75
CA LEU A 51 -4.13 22.05 -28.79
C LEU A 51 -3.13 23.07 -28.23
N ALA A 52 -3.07 23.26 -26.91
CA ALA A 52 -2.18 24.23 -26.28
C ALA A 52 -0.73 23.75 -26.35
N LYS A 53 0.19 24.66 -26.70
CA LYS A 53 1.62 24.36 -26.77
C LYS A 53 2.13 24.01 -25.37
N GLU A 54 2.58 22.77 -25.22
CA GLU A 54 3.25 22.32 -24.00
C GLU A 54 4.55 23.10 -23.78
N HIS A 55 4.82 23.44 -22.52
CA HIS A 55 6.06 24.08 -22.11
C HIS A 55 6.80 23.18 -21.13
N TYR A 56 8.14 23.28 -21.14
CA TYR A 56 9.02 22.56 -20.24
C TYR A 56 8.89 21.02 -20.23
N PRO A 57 8.83 20.33 -21.39
CA PRO A 57 8.77 18.87 -21.42
C PRO A 57 9.96 18.20 -20.71
N GLU A 58 11.09 18.89 -20.59
CA GLU A 58 12.23 18.46 -19.82
C GLU A 58 11.96 18.32 -18.32
N LEU A 59 10.94 18.98 -17.78
CA LEU A 59 10.55 18.88 -16.36
C LEU A 59 9.60 17.73 -16.09
N TYR A 60 9.06 17.09 -17.13
CA TYR A 60 8.12 15.97 -16.99
C TYR A 60 8.80 14.75 -16.40
N GLY A 61 7.99 13.93 -15.75
CA GLY A 61 8.42 12.65 -15.18
C GLY A 61 8.21 12.59 -13.67
N ILE A 62 8.95 11.68 -13.05
CA ILE A 62 8.78 11.29 -11.66
C ILE A 62 9.91 11.90 -10.85
N TYR A 63 9.55 12.58 -9.76
CA TYR A 63 10.48 13.00 -8.72
C TYR A 63 10.12 12.23 -7.47
N SER A 64 11.05 11.42 -6.97
CA SER A 64 10.80 10.54 -5.84
C SER A 64 11.89 10.69 -4.79
N GLY A 65 11.52 10.54 -3.53
CA GLY A 65 12.41 10.70 -2.40
C GLY A 65 11.65 10.76 -1.09
N ASP A 66 12.25 11.41 -0.10
CA ASP A 66 11.81 11.29 1.29
C ASP A 66 10.75 12.34 1.65
N PHE A 67 9.76 11.90 2.43
CA PHE A 67 8.64 12.69 2.93
C PHE A 67 8.75 12.88 4.45
N MET A 68 9.72 13.69 4.82
CA MET A 68 10.28 13.75 6.17
C MET A 68 9.45 14.62 7.10
N ILE A 69 9.46 14.26 8.38
CA ILE A 69 8.96 15.13 9.44
C ILE A 69 10.07 16.15 9.71
N PRO A 70 9.79 17.47 9.69
CA PRO A 70 10.79 18.47 10.04
C PRO A 70 11.29 18.26 11.47
N GLU A 71 12.52 18.69 11.76
CA GLU A 71 13.04 18.71 13.13
C GLU A 71 12.53 19.93 13.89
N ASN A 72 12.22 19.77 15.18
CA ASN A 72 11.87 20.85 16.11
C ASN A 72 10.75 21.80 15.61
N ASP A 73 9.74 21.30 14.92
CA ASP A 73 8.60 22.09 14.46
C ASP A 73 7.53 22.20 15.56
N GLU A 74 7.24 23.43 15.99
CA GLU A 74 6.31 23.72 17.10
C GLU A 74 4.86 23.26 16.82
N GLU A 75 4.48 23.04 15.55
CA GLU A 75 3.16 22.51 15.21
C GLU A 75 3.05 20.99 15.39
N ILE A 76 4.17 20.29 15.67
CA ILE A 76 4.24 18.84 15.75
C ILE A 76 4.43 18.39 17.19
N ASN A 77 3.49 17.59 17.69
CA ASN A 77 3.66 16.88 18.94
C ASN A 77 4.43 15.56 18.71
N TYR A 78 5.76 15.62 18.81
CA TYR A 78 6.65 14.46 18.58
C TYR A 78 6.35 13.26 19.48
N SER A 79 5.75 13.44 20.66
CA SER A 79 5.33 12.31 21.52
C SER A 79 4.20 11.46 20.94
N ARG A 80 3.51 11.96 19.89
CA ARG A 80 2.41 11.26 19.20
C ARG A 80 2.79 10.74 17.81
N VAL A 81 4.05 10.92 17.42
CA VAL A 81 4.58 10.44 16.14
C VAL A 81 4.93 8.97 16.32
N GLU A 82 4.38 8.12 15.46
CA GLU A 82 4.67 6.68 15.49
C GLU A 82 5.89 6.36 14.62
N TYR A 83 6.56 5.23 14.89
CA TYR A 83 7.69 4.78 14.07
C TYR A 83 7.34 4.76 12.56
N GLY A 84 6.10 4.38 12.25
CA GLY A 84 5.59 4.32 10.87
C GLY A 84 5.28 5.63 10.20
N ASP A 85 5.41 6.75 10.90
CA ASP A 85 5.34 8.09 10.31
C ASP A 85 6.69 8.60 9.84
N TYR A 86 7.78 8.05 10.39
CA TYR A 86 9.13 8.25 9.92
C TYR A 86 9.37 7.45 8.63
N ASN A 87 10.31 7.93 7.82
CA ASN A 87 10.81 7.21 6.64
C ASN A 87 9.77 6.89 5.56
N LYS A 88 8.75 7.73 5.39
CA LYS A 88 7.83 7.63 4.25
C LYS A 88 8.49 8.16 2.98
N LYS A 89 8.30 7.46 1.86
CA LYS A 89 8.61 8.00 0.52
C LYS A 89 7.38 8.66 -0.11
N ILE A 90 7.65 9.64 -0.97
CA ILE A 90 6.68 10.30 -1.83
C ILE A 90 7.23 10.37 -3.25
N SER A 91 6.34 10.16 -4.23
CA SER A 91 6.60 10.47 -5.63
C SER A 91 5.67 11.58 -6.10
N LEU A 92 6.22 12.56 -6.82
CA LEU A 92 5.46 13.53 -7.59
C LEU A 92 5.66 13.22 -9.07
N LYS A 93 4.57 12.98 -9.79
CA LYS A 93 4.62 12.79 -11.24
C LYS A 93 4.02 13.99 -11.95
N PHE A 94 4.86 14.73 -12.67
CA PHE A 94 4.44 15.83 -13.53
C PHE A 94 4.06 15.26 -14.89
N ASN A 95 2.77 15.34 -15.22
CA ASN A 95 2.20 14.79 -16.44
C ASN A 95 2.29 15.78 -17.60
N ARG A 96 1.96 17.05 -17.34
CA ARG A 96 1.98 18.11 -18.36
C ARG A 96 2.12 19.49 -17.72
N ILE A 97 2.72 20.42 -18.46
CA ILE A 97 2.76 21.85 -18.11
C ILE A 97 2.28 22.66 -19.32
N ILE A 98 1.18 23.39 -19.12
CA ILE A 98 0.57 24.23 -20.16
C ILE A 98 0.69 25.67 -19.69
N ASN A 99 1.40 26.51 -20.45
CA ASN A 99 1.84 27.83 -19.98
C ASN A 99 2.68 27.69 -18.71
N ASP A 100 2.16 28.14 -17.57
CA ASP A 100 2.78 27.97 -16.26
C ASP A 100 1.97 27.02 -15.36
N THR A 101 0.87 26.45 -15.86
CA THR A 101 0.00 25.54 -15.08
C THR A 101 0.54 24.12 -15.14
N VAL A 102 0.79 23.54 -13.97
CA VAL A 102 1.31 22.18 -13.79
C VAL A 102 0.18 21.24 -13.44
N TYR A 103 0.12 20.10 -14.12
CA TYR A 103 -0.81 19.01 -13.82
C TYR A 103 -0.02 17.75 -13.50
N GLY A 104 -0.44 17.06 -12.44
CA GLY A 104 0.22 15.84 -12.02
C GLY A 104 -0.52 15.13 -10.90
N HIS A 105 0.18 14.23 -10.24
CA HIS A 105 -0.31 13.56 -9.03
C HIS A 105 0.83 13.24 -8.08
N SER A 106 0.52 13.27 -6.80
CA SER A 106 1.37 12.78 -5.71
C SER A 106 1.01 11.32 -5.43
N ILE A 107 2.01 10.55 -5.00
CA ILE A 107 1.84 9.18 -4.53
C ILE A 107 2.58 9.07 -3.21
N THR A 108 1.85 8.86 -2.12
CA THR A 108 2.41 8.71 -0.79
C THR A 108 1.68 7.60 -0.05
N GLY A 109 2.43 6.64 0.50
CA GLY A 109 1.85 5.59 1.32
C GLY A 109 0.73 4.79 0.67
N GLY A 110 0.83 4.55 -0.65
CA GLY A 110 -0.21 3.87 -1.44
C GLY A 110 -1.40 4.72 -1.86
N ASN A 111 -1.44 6.01 -1.49
CA ASN A 111 -2.50 6.92 -1.89
C ASN A 111 -2.03 7.82 -3.03
N GLN A 112 -2.78 7.82 -4.12
CA GLN A 112 -2.56 8.71 -5.26
C GLN A 112 -3.54 9.88 -5.20
N ARG A 113 -3.04 11.11 -5.29
CA ARG A 113 -3.84 12.33 -5.26
C ARG A 113 -3.49 13.22 -6.44
N PRO A 114 -4.45 13.69 -7.26
CA PRO A 114 -4.14 14.63 -8.31
C PRO A 114 -3.71 15.96 -7.69
N PHE A 115 -2.89 16.73 -8.40
CA PHE A 115 -2.63 18.12 -8.03
C PHE A 115 -2.65 19.02 -9.27
N VAL A 116 -2.99 20.28 -9.03
CA VAL A 116 -2.88 21.36 -10.01
C VAL A 116 -2.15 22.52 -9.37
N GLY A 117 -1.26 23.14 -10.14
CA GLY A 117 -0.40 24.19 -9.60
C GLY A 117 0.21 25.09 -10.65
N THR A 118 1.19 25.88 -10.22
CA THR A 118 1.96 26.77 -11.09
C THR A 118 3.45 26.50 -10.99
N TYR A 119 4.17 26.78 -12.06
CA TYR A 119 5.63 26.79 -12.11
C TYR A 119 6.12 28.18 -12.52
N ASP A 120 6.91 28.83 -11.66
CA ASP A 120 7.61 30.07 -11.99
C ASP A 120 9.06 29.76 -12.38
N LYS A 121 9.35 29.91 -13.69
CA LYS A 121 10.69 29.70 -14.26
C LYS A 121 11.74 30.67 -13.72
N THR A 122 11.36 31.87 -13.29
CA THR A 122 12.31 32.89 -12.83
C THR A 122 12.90 32.51 -11.47
N SER A 123 12.04 32.02 -10.58
CA SER A 123 12.43 31.59 -9.23
C SER A 123 12.70 30.08 -9.12
N ASN A 124 12.38 29.31 -10.18
CA ASN A 124 12.39 27.85 -10.20
C ASN A 124 11.49 27.24 -9.10
N VAL A 125 10.30 27.84 -8.88
CA VAL A 125 9.38 27.44 -7.81
C VAL A 125 8.11 26.83 -8.37
N PHE A 126 7.70 25.71 -7.78
CA PHE A 126 6.39 25.09 -7.96
C PHE A 126 5.49 25.40 -6.76
N ILE A 127 4.23 25.75 -7.04
CA ILE A 127 3.15 25.81 -6.05
C ILE A 127 2.05 24.85 -6.51
N LEU A 128 1.89 23.72 -5.84
CA LEU A 128 0.97 22.65 -6.24
C LEU A 128 -0.10 22.44 -5.17
N ASN A 129 -1.34 22.24 -5.58
CA ASN A 129 -2.49 22.06 -4.68
C ASN A 129 -3.17 20.73 -4.96
N GLU A 130 -3.35 19.93 -3.91
CA GLU A 130 -4.24 18.76 -3.91
C GLU A 130 -5.72 19.23 -3.78
N PRO A 131 -6.72 18.36 -4.01
CA PRO A 131 -8.12 18.76 -4.11
C PRO A 131 -8.72 19.36 -2.83
N GLY A 132 -8.25 18.93 -1.66
CA GLY A 132 -8.76 19.34 -0.36
C GLY A 132 -9.97 18.53 0.14
N ASP A 133 -10.36 17.49 -0.58
CA ASP A 133 -11.48 16.61 -0.23
C ASP A 133 -11.07 15.45 0.70
N ASP A 134 -9.77 15.20 0.87
CA ASP A 134 -9.22 14.28 1.86
C ASP A 134 -8.55 15.04 3.02
N LYS A 135 -8.61 14.48 4.23
CA LYS A 135 -7.98 15.06 5.42
C LYS A 135 -6.46 15.17 5.34
N THR A 136 -5.85 14.40 4.44
CA THR A 136 -4.42 14.36 4.16
C THR A 136 -4.04 15.13 2.89
N ASP A 137 -4.97 15.92 2.32
CA ASP A 137 -4.63 16.83 1.23
C ASP A 137 -3.96 18.10 1.75
N GLY A 138 -3.04 18.62 0.93
CA GLY A 138 -2.32 19.83 1.22
C GLY A 138 -1.75 20.53 0.00
N LYS A 139 -0.89 21.50 0.31
CA LYS A 139 -0.20 22.35 -0.64
C LYS A 139 1.29 22.06 -0.60
N PHE A 140 1.88 21.94 -1.78
CA PHE A 140 3.32 21.86 -1.96
C PHE A 140 3.87 23.24 -2.36
N GLU A 141 4.97 23.63 -1.72
CA GLU A 141 5.80 24.78 -2.10
C GLU A 141 7.22 24.26 -2.29
N LEU A 142 7.62 24.12 -3.55
CA LEU A 142 8.81 23.36 -3.94
C LEU A 142 9.73 24.21 -4.81
N GLN A 143 11.02 24.05 -4.63
CA GLN A 143 12.06 24.69 -5.43
C GLN A 143 12.84 23.64 -6.21
N LEU A 144 12.94 23.85 -7.52
CA LEU A 144 13.82 23.07 -8.38
C LEU A 144 15.26 23.58 -8.23
N LYS A 145 16.16 22.67 -7.88
CA LYS A 145 17.60 22.88 -7.78
C LYS A 145 18.28 21.84 -8.66
N ASN A 146 18.67 22.25 -9.86
CA ASN A 146 19.16 21.36 -10.92
C ASN A 146 18.11 20.29 -11.29
N ASP A 147 18.37 19.03 -10.97
CA ASP A 147 17.50 17.86 -11.21
C ASP A 147 16.72 17.42 -9.96
N SER A 148 16.88 18.16 -8.85
CA SER A 148 16.32 17.83 -7.56
C SER A 148 15.27 18.85 -7.15
N ILE A 149 14.23 18.39 -6.46
CA ILE A 149 13.15 19.23 -5.93
C ILE A 149 13.22 19.19 -4.42
N VAL A 150 13.28 20.35 -3.79
CA VAL A 150 13.27 20.50 -2.33
C VAL A 150 12.15 21.43 -1.91
N GLY A 151 11.52 21.18 -0.77
CA GLY A 151 10.48 22.08 -0.30
C GLY A 151 9.65 21.53 0.83
N VAL A 152 8.45 22.08 0.96
CA VAL A 152 7.53 21.76 2.04
C VAL A 152 6.17 21.39 1.51
N TRP A 153 5.52 20.46 2.20
CA TRP A 153 4.11 20.18 2.07
C TRP A 153 3.40 20.57 3.36
N ARG A 154 2.23 21.19 3.23
CA ARG A 154 1.39 21.61 4.36
C ARG A 154 -0.04 21.15 4.14
N VAL A 155 -0.57 20.41 5.10
CA VAL A 155 -1.96 19.96 5.08
C VAL A 155 -2.93 21.14 5.14
N TYR A 156 -4.08 21.01 4.47
CA TYR A 156 -5.17 21.98 4.61
C TYR A 156 -5.90 21.83 5.95
N GLN A 157 -6.18 20.59 6.35
CA GLN A 157 -7.00 20.26 7.52
C GLN A 157 -6.15 19.91 8.76
N LYS A 158 -5.39 20.87 9.28
CA LYS A 158 -4.40 20.66 10.37
C LYS A 158 -4.90 19.87 11.59
N LYS A 159 -6.16 20.06 12.00
CA LYS A 159 -6.75 19.41 13.18
C LYS A 159 -6.99 17.90 13.00
N ASN A 160 -6.99 17.42 11.76
CA ASN A 160 -7.36 16.05 11.42
C ASN A 160 -6.14 15.13 11.25
N VAL A 161 -4.93 15.67 11.37
CA VAL A 161 -3.67 14.94 11.21
C VAL A 161 -2.73 15.23 12.36
N ARG A 162 -1.83 14.29 12.64
CA ARG A 162 -0.80 14.44 13.68
C ARG A 162 0.42 15.23 13.19
N ILE A 163 0.66 15.22 11.87
CA ILE A 163 1.82 15.83 11.22
C ILE A 163 1.29 16.80 10.14
N PRO A 164 1.12 18.09 10.47
CA PRO A 164 0.54 19.08 9.56
C PRO A 164 1.52 19.60 8.50
N LYS A 165 2.82 19.32 8.64
CA LYS A 165 3.88 19.78 7.76
C LYS A 165 4.93 18.70 7.55
N LYS A 166 5.40 18.55 6.32
CA LYS A 166 6.51 17.67 5.95
C LYS A 166 7.50 18.38 5.02
N GLU A 167 8.74 17.94 5.07
CA GLU A 167 9.81 18.39 4.17
C GLU A 167 10.07 17.35 3.09
N LEU A 168 10.40 17.83 1.90
CA LEU A 168 10.62 17.00 0.73
C LEU A 168 12.03 17.20 0.20
N ARG A 169 12.67 16.08 -0.15
CA ARG A 169 13.91 16.04 -0.93
C ARG A 169 13.75 14.96 -1.99
N LEU A 170 13.43 15.39 -3.20
CA LEU A 170 13.09 14.50 -4.31
C LEU A 170 14.16 14.61 -5.38
N GLN A 171 14.57 13.48 -5.92
CA GLN A 171 15.41 13.42 -7.11
C GLN A 171 14.56 13.01 -8.29
N ARG A 172 14.90 13.51 -9.48
CA ARG A 172 14.33 12.97 -10.70
C ARG A 172 14.68 11.49 -10.84
N LYS A 173 13.67 10.66 -11.09
CA LYS A 173 13.82 9.22 -11.31
C LYS A 173 13.26 8.84 -12.68
N VAL A 174 13.94 7.90 -13.32
CA VAL A 174 13.42 7.19 -14.48
C VAL A 174 12.97 5.82 -13.99
N PHE A 175 11.67 5.56 -14.06
CA PHE A 175 11.15 4.25 -13.72
C PHE A 175 11.38 3.29 -14.90
N ALA A 176 12.05 2.17 -14.61
CA ALA A 176 12.22 1.07 -15.53
C ALA A 176 12.08 -0.23 -14.75
N TYR A 177 11.22 -1.12 -15.23
CA TYR A 177 11.06 -2.44 -14.64
C TYR A 177 12.35 -3.25 -14.79
N ASP A 178 12.83 -3.83 -13.69
CA ASP A 178 13.91 -4.80 -13.67
C ASP A 178 13.55 -5.99 -12.76
N PRO A 179 13.40 -7.21 -13.32
CA PRO A 179 13.02 -8.40 -12.55
C PRO A 179 14.11 -8.86 -11.57
N ASN A 180 15.34 -8.38 -11.70
CA ASN A 180 16.48 -8.84 -10.89
C ASN A 180 16.68 -8.05 -9.59
N LEU A 181 15.93 -6.97 -9.38
CA LEU A 181 16.04 -6.17 -8.15
C LEU A 181 15.62 -7.00 -6.94
N MET A 182 16.45 -7.01 -5.90
CA MET A 182 16.24 -7.73 -4.65
C MET A 182 16.34 -6.76 -3.48
N LEU A 183 15.72 -7.10 -2.34
CA LEU A 183 15.95 -6.39 -1.08
C LEU A 183 17.44 -6.45 -0.71
N ASP A 184 17.92 -5.38 -0.07
CA ASP A 184 19.29 -5.35 0.45
C ASP A 184 19.42 -6.30 1.64
N ARG A 185 20.58 -6.95 1.82
CA ARG A 185 20.85 -7.80 2.99
C ARG A 185 20.86 -7.01 4.30
N ASP A 186 21.01 -5.70 4.18
CA ASP A 186 20.96 -4.72 5.27
C ASP A 186 19.52 -4.43 5.73
N THR A 187 18.52 -4.90 4.99
CA THR A 187 17.10 -4.63 5.25
C THR A 187 16.69 -5.19 6.61
N ASP A 188 16.04 -4.36 7.42
CA ASP A 188 15.45 -4.81 8.68
C ASP A 188 14.37 -5.88 8.41
N LEU A 189 14.56 -7.06 9.01
CA LEU A 189 13.68 -8.22 8.82
C LEU A 189 12.43 -8.18 9.71
N ILE A 190 12.23 -7.11 10.48
CA ILE A 190 11.17 -6.98 11.49
C ILE A 190 10.00 -6.14 10.95
N ASP A 191 8.78 -6.66 11.03
CA ASP A 191 7.56 -5.89 10.77
C ASP A 191 7.12 -5.13 12.03
N TRP A 192 7.70 -3.95 12.23
CA TRP A 192 7.36 -3.05 13.33
C TRP A 192 5.90 -2.52 13.28
N SER A 193 5.17 -2.72 12.18
CA SER A 193 3.78 -2.20 12.04
C SER A 193 2.72 -3.17 12.53
N SER A 194 3.08 -4.41 12.82
CA SER A 194 2.14 -5.45 13.23
C SER A 194 2.52 -6.04 14.60
N PRO A 195 2.64 -5.22 15.66
CA PRO A 195 2.91 -5.74 17.01
C PRO A 195 1.79 -6.67 17.45
N LYS A 196 2.16 -7.67 18.26
CA LYS A 196 1.22 -8.54 18.95
C LYS A 196 1.59 -8.61 20.42
N GLU A 197 0.61 -8.37 21.28
CA GLU A 197 0.77 -8.55 22.71
C GLU A 197 0.74 -10.05 23.06
N PHE A 198 1.68 -10.44 23.89
CA PHE A 198 1.80 -11.76 24.50
C PHE A 198 1.68 -11.59 26.02
N ILE A 199 0.98 -12.51 26.66
CA ILE A 199 0.98 -12.62 28.12
C ILE A 199 1.80 -13.85 28.44
N ASP A 200 2.85 -13.67 29.23
CA ASP A 200 3.70 -14.75 29.70
C ASP A 200 3.78 -14.69 31.22
N SER A 201 4.11 -15.81 31.85
CA SER A 201 4.19 -15.93 33.29
C SER A 201 5.58 -16.35 33.74
N PHE A 202 6.03 -15.80 34.86
CA PHE A 202 7.19 -16.31 35.57
C PHE A 202 6.80 -16.61 37.03
N VAL A 203 7.51 -17.56 37.62
CA VAL A 203 7.36 -17.87 39.04
C VAL A 203 8.36 -17.01 39.80
N ASP A 204 7.87 -16.14 40.68
CA ASP A 204 8.76 -15.33 41.51
C ASP A 204 9.42 -16.22 42.58
N SER A 205 10.71 -16.51 42.37
CA SER A 205 11.51 -17.32 43.27
C SER A 205 11.79 -16.67 44.63
N ASP A 206 11.52 -15.37 44.77
CA ASP A 206 11.75 -14.60 45.99
C ASP A 206 10.53 -14.59 46.93
N THR A 207 9.39 -15.15 46.50
CA THR A 207 8.18 -15.33 47.34
C THR A 207 8.13 -16.74 47.95
N GLU A 208 7.72 -16.85 49.22
CA GLU A 208 7.71 -18.13 49.96
C GLU A 208 6.75 -19.19 49.37
N GLU A 209 5.76 -18.78 48.56
CA GLU A 209 4.77 -19.66 47.92
C GLU A 209 4.96 -19.84 46.40
N GLY A 210 5.97 -19.20 45.79
CA GLY A 210 6.18 -19.26 44.34
C GLY A 210 5.00 -18.68 43.57
N GLU A 211 4.68 -17.41 43.80
CA GLU A 211 3.58 -16.73 43.12
C GLU A 211 3.87 -16.62 41.61
N GLU A 212 2.87 -17.02 40.80
CA GLU A 212 2.94 -16.92 39.34
C GLU A 212 2.51 -15.50 38.93
N GLU A 213 3.48 -14.69 38.51
CA GLU A 213 3.23 -13.33 38.03
C GLU A 213 3.14 -13.31 36.51
N ASN A 214 2.11 -12.63 36.00
CA ASN A 214 1.94 -12.41 34.57
C ASN A 214 2.55 -11.08 34.16
N TYR A 215 3.24 -11.05 33.03
CA TYR A 215 3.65 -9.82 32.36
C TYR A 215 3.21 -9.82 30.90
N SER A 216 2.99 -8.62 30.38
CA SER A 216 2.75 -8.40 28.96
C SER A 216 4.07 -8.16 28.23
N ASP A 217 4.32 -8.89 27.15
CA ASP A 217 5.39 -8.61 26.20
C ASP A 217 4.80 -8.26 24.83
N VAL A 218 5.58 -7.57 23.99
CA VAL A 218 5.18 -7.21 22.63
C VAL A 218 6.14 -7.87 21.65
N GLY A 219 5.61 -8.77 20.83
CA GLY A 219 6.37 -9.40 19.77
C GLY A 219 6.01 -8.83 18.40
N TYR A 220 6.95 -8.94 17.48
CA TYR A 220 6.83 -8.48 16.10
C TYR A 220 7.04 -9.63 15.14
N ARG A 221 6.41 -9.57 13.95
CA ARG A 221 6.62 -10.59 12.93
C ARG A 221 8.04 -10.45 12.37
N VAL A 222 8.76 -11.56 12.23
CA VAL A 222 10.15 -11.56 11.76
C VAL A 222 10.30 -12.45 10.54
N ALA A 223 10.85 -11.88 9.46
CA ALA A 223 11.19 -12.60 8.25
C ALA A 223 12.44 -13.49 8.47
N SER A 224 12.86 -14.22 7.45
CA SER A 224 14.13 -14.95 7.41
C SER A 224 14.99 -14.46 6.27
N GLU A 225 16.29 -14.69 6.34
CA GLU A 225 17.27 -14.38 5.29
C GLU A 225 16.93 -15.02 3.93
N LEU A 226 16.05 -16.04 3.90
CA LEU A 226 15.60 -16.71 2.69
C LEU A 226 14.87 -15.77 1.72
N ILE A 227 14.35 -14.63 2.20
CA ILE A 227 13.74 -13.61 1.33
C ILE A 227 14.75 -13.01 0.33
N PHE A 228 16.05 -13.08 0.62
CA PHE A 228 17.12 -12.59 -0.27
C PHE A 228 17.51 -13.59 -1.36
N GLU A 229 17.04 -14.83 -1.26
CA GLU A 229 17.44 -15.92 -2.17
C GLU A 229 16.37 -16.26 -3.21
N ILE A 230 15.10 -15.91 -2.94
CA ILE A 230 13.97 -16.32 -3.77
C ILE A 230 13.42 -15.15 -4.56
N ASN A 231 13.47 -15.26 -5.90
CA ASN A 231 12.97 -14.23 -6.80
C ASN A 231 11.78 -14.71 -7.64
N ALA A 232 10.57 -14.32 -7.24
CA ALA A 232 9.32 -14.69 -7.92
C ALA A 232 9.12 -14.05 -9.32
N SER A 233 9.98 -13.12 -9.75
CA SER A 233 9.93 -12.51 -11.09
C SER A 233 10.86 -13.20 -12.10
N THR A 234 11.84 -13.99 -11.65
CA THR A 234 12.82 -14.66 -12.52
C THR A 234 12.87 -16.18 -12.36
N GLN A 235 12.38 -16.71 -11.24
CA GLN A 235 12.36 -18.15 -10.95
C GLN A 235 10.94 -18.70 -10.99
N LYS A 236 10.75 -19.86 -11.63
CA LYS A 236 9.51 -20.64 -11.49
C LYS A 236 9.49 -21.31 -10.12
N LEU A 237 8.56 -20.90 -9.26
CA LEU A 237 8.47 -21.41 -7.90
C LEU A 237 7.68 -22.72 -7.83
N THR A 238 8.08 -23.57 -6.88
CA THR A 238 7.39 -24.81 -6.53
C THR A 238 7.02 -24.83 -5.05
N GLU A 239 6.12 -25.73 -4.65
CA GLU A 239 5.77 -25.89 -3.23
C GLU A 239 6.99 -26.26 -2.37
N LYS A 240 7.95 -27.02 -2.94
CA LYS A 240 9.16 -27.42 -2.23
C LYS A 240 10.02 -26.22 -1.84
N ASP A 241 10.05 -25.19 -2.69
CA ASP A 241 10.82 -23.96 -2.44
C ASP A 241 10.19 -23.12 -1.31
N LEU A 242 8.87 -23.25 -1.12
CA LEU A 242 8.08 -22.35 -0.27
C LEU A 242 7.64 -22.97 1.07
N LYS A 243 7.60 -24.30 1.18
CA LYS A 243 6.96 -25.01 2.31
C LYS A 243 7.58 -24.75 3.69
N ASN A 244 8.82 -24.29 3.75
CA ASN A 244 9.53 -24.02 5.02
C ASN A 244 9.63 -22.51 5.33
N LEU A 245 9.03 -21.66 4.49
CA LEU A 245 9.05 -20.22 4.67
C LEU A 245 7.98 -19.78 5.66
N LYS A 246 8.31 -18.75 6.43
CA LYS A 246 7.34 -18.09 7.32
C LYS A 246 6.30 -17.35 6.48
N LYS A 247 5.14 -17.06 7.07
CA LYS A 247 4.11 -16.29 6.35
C LYS A 247 4.61 -14.91 5.90
N LEU A 248 5.38 -14.22 6.73
CA LEU A 248 5.98 -12.93 6.37
C LEU A 248 6.96 -13.05 5.18
N ASP A 249 7.77 -14.11 5.13
CA ASP A 249 8.69 -14.37 4.00
C ASP A 249 7.92 -14.47 2.68
N LEU A 250 6.85 -15.28 2.67
CA LEU A 250 5.99 -15.48 1.50
C LEU A 250 5.31 -14.17 1.06
N GLU A 251 4.85 -13.37 2.02
CA GLU A 251 4.27 -12.05 1.74
C GLU A 251 5.30 -11.10 1.15
N ILE A 252 6.53 -11.06 1.67
CA ILE A 252 7.60 -10.20 1.12
C ILE A 252 7.98 -10.64 -0.29
N ILE A 253 8.17 -11.93 -0.53
CA ILE A 253 8.49 -12.47 -1.86
C ILE A 253 7.39 -12.12 -2.87
N ARG A 254 6.13 -12.28 -2.48
CA ARG A 254 4.98 -11.89 -3.31
C ARG A 254 4.98 -10.39 -3.59
N ASN A 255 5.13 -9.56 -2.55
CA ASN A 255 5.06 -8.11 -2.71
C ASN A 255 6.28 -7.53 -3.44
N SER A 256 7.43 -8.21 -3.42
CA SER A 256 8.62 -7.81 -4.20
C SER A 256 8.32 -7.78 -5.70
N VAL A 257 7.45 -8.67 -6.19
CA VAL A 257 6.96 -8.65 -7.58
C VAL A 257 6.30 -7.31 -7.88
N TYR A 258 5.30 -6.92 -7.08
CA TYR A 258 4.59 -5.66 -7.23
C TYR A 258 5.51 -4.44 -7.08
N ALA A 259 6.46 -4.49 -6.14
CA ALA A 259 7.43 -3.42 -5.90
C ALA A 259 8.31 -3.14 -7.13
N ARG A 260 8.75 -4.18 -7.86
CA ARG A 260 9.53 -4.04 -9.10
C ARG A 260 8.75 -3.36 -10.22
N HIS A 261 7.44 -3.54 -10.24
CA HIS A 261 6.53 -2.83 -11.14
C HIS A 261 6.16 -1.42 -10.64
N GLY A 262 6.73 -0.98 -9.51
CA GLY A 262 6.52 0.35 -8.94
C GLY A 262 5.14 0.52 -8.27
N TYR A 263 4.55 -0.58 -7.80
CA TYR A 263 3.32 -0.54 -7.02
C TYR A 263 3.52 0.19 -5.69
N SER A 264 2.61 1.10 -5.35
CA SER A 264 2.62 1.89 -4.13
C SER A 264 1.83 1.22 -3.00
N PHE A 265 2.51 0.79 -1.95
CA PHE A 265 1.89 0.02 -0.87
C PHE A 265 1.09 0.86 0.14
N LYS A 266 -0.17 0.48 0.36
CA LYS A 266 -1.03 1.04 1.43
C LYS A 266 -0.77 0.46 2.81
N LYS A 267 -0.28 -0.79 2.89
CA LYS A 267 0.03 -1.45 4.17
C LYS A 267 1.42 -1.02 4.67
N ALA A 268 1.50 -0.60 5.94
CA ALA A 268 2.74 -0.16 6.56
C ALA A 268 3.83 -1.25 6.53
N THR A 269 3.46 -2.51 6.76
CA THR A 269 4.36 -3.66 6.67
C THR A 269 5.23 -3.62 5.42
N TYR A 270 4.61 -3.55 4.23
CA TYR A 270 5.35 -3.63 2.97
C TYR A 270 6.09 -2.33 2.67
N ARG A 271 5.57 -1.19 3.12
CA ARG A 271 6.32 0.07 3.02
C ARG A 271 7.64 0.01 3.76
N TYR A 272 7.70 -0.53 4.97
CA TYR A 272 8.97 -0.63 5.70
C TYR A 272 10.02 -1.43 4.95
N PHE A 273 9.64 -2.56 4.35
CA PHE A 273 10.57 -3.38 3.59
C PHE A 273 11.06 -2.71 2.31
N PHE A 274 10.19 -2.01 1.57
CA PHE A 274 10.55 -1.50 0.24
C PHE A 274 10.94 -0.02 0.23
N GLU A 275 10.36 0.83 1.06
CA GLU A 275 10.69 2.26 1.11
C GLU A 275 12.10 2.51 1.63
N MET A 276 12.75 1.57 2.31
CA MET A 276 14.16 1.72 2.68
C MET A 276 15.13 1.30 1.56
N THR A 277 14.63 0.76 0.44
CA THR A 277 15.48 0.33 -0.69
C THR A 277 15.61 1.42 -1.75
N ASP A 278 16.83 1.62 -2.25
CA ASP A 278 17.13 2.68 -3.22
C ASP A 278 16.48 2.48 -4.60
N TRP A 279 16.23 1.22 -4.97
CA TRP A 279 15.66 0.88 -6.28
C TRP A 279 14.14 0.99 -6.32
N TYR A 280 13.46 0.98 -5.17
CA TYR A 280 12.01 1.05 -5.14
C TYR A 280 11.52 2.48 -5.39
N ILE A 281 10.69 2.62 -6.43
CA ILE A 281 10.10 3.89 -6.84
C ILE A 281 8.58 3.67 -6.94
N PRO A 282 7.76 4.20 -6.01
CA PRO A 282 6.31 4.08 -6.12
C PRO A 282 5.78 4.99 -7.24
N VAL A 283 5.13 4.40 -8.25
CA VAL A 283 4.64 5.12 -9.46
C VAL A 283 3.18 4.85 -9.81
N SER A 284 2.56 3.80 -9.25
CA SER A 284 1.17 3.44 -9.52
C SER A 284 0.53 2.78 -8.30
N ASP A 285 -0.78 2.90 -8.14
CA ASP A 285 -1.58 2.15 -7.16
C ASP A 285 -2.18 0.85 -7.72
N ASN A 286 -1.94 0.56 -9.00
CA ASN A 286 -2.31 -0.70 -9.67
C ASN A 286 -1.27 -1.10 -10.73
N VAL A 287 -0.83 -2.36 -10.70
CA VAL A 287 0.14 -2.91 -11.65
C VAL A 287 -0.27 -4.24 -12.29
N ASP A 288 -1.51 -4.69 -12.10
CA ASP A 288 -1.96 -6.06 -12.45
C ASP A 288 -1.78 -6.40 -13.94
N ASP A 289 -1.95 -5.39 -14.80
CA ASP A 289 -1.80 -5.54 -16.25
C ASP A 289 -0.34 -5.59 -16.71
N GLN A 290 0.61 -5.18 -15.87
CA GLN A 290 2.04 -5.22 -16.17
C GLN A 290 2.72 -6.52 -15.76
N LEU A 291 2.06 -7.32 -14.89
CA LEU A 291 2.60 -8.58 -14.41
C LEU A 291 2.76 -9.61 -15.54
N SER A 292 3.94 -10.23 -15.60
CA SER A 292 4.22 -11.33 -16.53
C SER A 292 3.42 -12.59 -16.21
N VAL A 293 3.35 -13.51 -17.18
CA VAL A 293 2.70 -14.82 -16.98
C VAL A 293 3.35 -15.59 -15.83
N LEU A 294 4.69 -15.61 -15.77
CA LEU A 294 5.45 -16.26 -14.69
C LEU A 294 5.10 -15.69 -13.32
N GLU A 295 5.07 -14.36 -13.20
CA GLU A 295 4.72 -13.67 -11.96
C GLU A 295 3.30 -13.99 -11.53
N LYS A 296 2.32 -13.93 -12.43
CA LYS A 296 0.92 -14.29 -12.15
C LYS A 296 0.81 -15.72 -11.62
N GLU A 297 1.49 -16.67 -12.25
CA GLU A 297 1.51 -18.07 -11.80
C GLU A 297 2.16 -18.24 -10.42
N ASN A 298 3.28 -17.55 -10.17
CA ASN A 298 3.97 -17.58 -8.88
C ASN A 298 3.14 -16.92 -7.78
N ILE A 299 2.44 -15.81 -8.06
CA ILE A 299 1.55 -15.13 -7.12
C ILE A 299 0.39 -16.05 -6.71
N VAL A 300 -0.18 -16.82 -7.64
CA VAL A 300 -1.21 -17.83 -7.31
C VAL A 300 -0.68 -18.87 -6.32
N LEU A 301 0.53 -19.40 -6.58
CA LEU A 301 1.16 -20.35 -5.67
C LEU A 301 1.47 -19.72 -4.31
N LEU A 302 2.08 -18.53 -4.28
CA LEU A 302 2.40 -17.80 -3.05
C LEU A 302 1.15 -17.52 -2.22
N ASN A 303 0.06 -17.05 -2.83
CA ASN A 303 -1.20 -16.83 -2.13
C ASN A 303 -1.78 -18.12 -1.53
N ARG A 304 -1.64 -19.26 -2.22
CA ARG A 304 -2.01 -20.56 -1.66
C ARG A 304 -1.14 -20.90 -0.44
N MET A 305 0.17 -20.73 -0.51
CA MET A 305 1.08 -21.03 0.60
C MET A 305 0.84 -20.11 1.80
N ILE A 306 0.66 -18.79 1.58
CA ILE A 306 0.35 -17.78 2.61
C ILE A 306 -0.90 -18.15 3.41
N LYS A 307 -1.91 -18.74 2.77
CA LYS A 307 -3.16 -19.15 3.44
C LYS A 307 -2.94 -20.19 4.54
N TYR A 308 -1.90 -21.01 4.43
CA TYR A 308 -1.60 -22.10 5.36
C TYR A 308 -0.33 -21.87 6.19
N ALA A 309 0.43 -20.81 5.90
CA ALA A 309 1.60 -20.44 6.66
C ALA A 309 1.22 -19.68 7.94
N GLU A 310 2.07 -19.78 8.97
CA GLU A 310 1.91 -19.06 10.23
C GLU A 310 2.92 -17.93 10.34
N ASP A 311 2.52 -16.90 11.09
CA ASP A 311 3.41 -15.81 11.45
C ASP A 311 4.33 -16.25 12.58
N HIS A 312 5.62 -15.93 12.47
CA HIS A 312 6.59 -16.11 13.54
C HIS A 312 6.82 -14.77 14.22
N TYR A 313 6.54 -14.71 15.52
CA TYR A 313 6.75 -13.52 16.33
C TYR A 313 8.01 -13.67 17.19
N ASP A 314 8.75 -12.58 17.37
CA ASP A 314 9.90 -12.49 18.26
C ASP A 314 9.77 -11.23 19.13
N THR A 315 10.28 -11.28 20.36
CA THR A 315 10.25 -10.16 21.29
C THR A 315 11.65 -9.54 21.38
N PHE A 316 11.73 -8.22 21.32
CA PHE A 316 12.99 -7.49 21.27
C PHE A 316 13.05 -6.53 22.47
N GLY A 317 14.09 -6.64 23.30
CA GLY A 317 14.32 -5.70 24.41
C GLY A 317 14.41 -6.31 25.82
N ARG A 318 15.13 -7.44 25.98
CA ARG A 318 15.65 -7.86 27.29
C ARG A 318 17.17 -7.89 27.30
#